data_AF-V4RQ31-F1
#
_entry.id   AF-V4RQ31-F1
#
_cell.length_a   1.000
_cell.length_b   1.000
_cell.length_c   1.000
_cell.angle_alpha   90.00
_cell.angle_beta   90.00
_cell.angle_gamma   90.00
#
_symmetry.space_group_name_H-M   'P 1'
#
loop_
_entity.id
_entity.type
_entity.pdbx_description
1 polymer ?
#
loop_
_entity_poly.entity_id
_entity_poly.type
_entity_poly.pdbx_seq_one_letter_code
_entity_poly.pdbx_strand_id
1 'polypeptide(L)'
;MEKKSKVLIIGATGRLGYHLAKFSTEYCYPTFALIRDSSFNDPNKQQKLQSLSIAGVTFLKGSLEDEESLMEAVKQVDVVICSIPSKQVLDQKLLIRVIKEAGCIKRFIPSEFGADPDKSQISDLDNNFYSRKSEIRRLIEAGGIPYTYICCNLFMSYLLPSLVQPGLKTPPRDKVTIFGDGNTKGVFVNSVDVAAFTISALDDPRTLNKVLYLRPPGNVCCMNELVEAWESKIGKRLEKINVSEEELLKKIEGPDKNWLLGLDSNFYAHRTEIRRLIKAEGIPYTCICCNFFMSLLLPSLVQLNPTTPPRDKLTIFGDGNTRGVFVKDTDVAAFTINALDDPRTLNKLLHLRPPGCVHSMNKLVETWESKIAKKLERIYVPAEELVKKIKETPFPENKEFIFIFSAFVKGDQSYF
;
A
#
# COMPACT_ATOMS: atom_id res chain seq x y z
N MET A 1 -42.97 3.27 -7.98
CA MET A 1 -41.51 3.19 -8.15
C MET A 1 -41.06 1.84 -7.64
N GLU A 2 -40.31 1.10 -8.45
CA GLU A 2 -39.73 -0.18 -8.04
C GLU A 2 -38.76 0.06 -6.87
N LYS A 3 -38.80 -0.78 -5.84
CA LYS A 3 -37.98 -0.61 -4.64
C LYS A 3 -36.51 -0.86 -5.02
N LYS A 4 -35.66 0.16 -4.86
CA LYS A 4 -34.21 0.05 -5.10
C LYS A 4 -33.59 -1.00 -4.16
N SER A 5 -32.60 -1.74 -4.70
CA SER A 5 -31.79 -2.69 -3.95
C SER A 5 -31.08 -2.01 -2.77
N LYS A 6 -30.95 -2.69 -1.63
CA LYS A 6 -30.09 -2.23 -0.54
C LYS A 6 -28.64 -2.59 -0.84
N VAL A 7 -27.71 -1.65 -0.68
CA VAL A 7 -26.32 -1.81 -1.12
C VAL A 7 -25.37 -1.77 0.08
N LEU A 8 -24.55 -2.81 0.25
CA LEU A 8 -23.41 -2.81 1.18
C LEU A 8 -22.12 -2.48 0.43
N ILE A 9 -21.36 -1.50 0.93
CA ILE A 9 -20.06 -1.11 0.39
C ILE A 9 -18.96 -1.42 1.40
N ILE A 10 -18.05 -2.31 1.02
CA ILE A 10 -16.86 -2.64 1.79
C ILE A 10 -15.67 -1.87 1.20
N GLY A 11 -14.96 -1.12 2.03
CA GLY A 11 -13.89 -0.21 1.59
C GLY A 11 -14.35 1.22 1.29
N ALA A 12 -15.49 1.66 1.83
CA ALA A 12 -16.10 2.98 1.57
C ALA A 12 -15.20 4.19 1.87
N THR A 13 -14.19 4.07 2.73
CA THR A 13 -13.23 5.16 3.01
C THR A 13 -12.08 5.25 2.00
N GLY A 14 -11.99 4.28 1.06
CA GLY A 14 -11.01 4.25 -0.01
C GLY A 14 -11.14 5.40 -1.02
N ARG A 15 -10.28 5.42 -2.05
CA ARG A 15 -10.40 6.42 -3.13
C ARG A 15 -11.65 6.17 -3.97
N LEU A 16 -11.82 4.95 -4.49
CA LEU A 16 -13.00 4.56 -5.26
C LEU A 16 -14.23 4.34 -4.37
N GLY A 17 -14.06 3.62 -3.24
CA GLY A 17 -15.16 3.30 -2.33
C GLY A 17 -15.95 4.51 -1.83
N TYR A 18 -15.27 5.65 -1.64
CA TYR A 18 -15.93 6.90 -1.25
C TYR A 18 -16.90 7.39 -2.33
N HIS A 19 -16.47 7.38 -3.59
CA HIS A 19 -17.34 7.76 -4.71
C HIS A 19 -18.46 6.74 -4.94
N LEU A 20 -18.20 5.44 -4.77
CA LEU A 20 -19.24 4.41 -4.84
C LEU A 20 -20.36 4.67 -3.82
N ALA A 21 -20.00 4.98 -2.58
CA ALA A 21 -20.99 5.26 -1.53
C ALA A 21 -21.78 6.55 -1.80
N LYS A 22 -21.09 7.61 -2.23
CA LYS A 22 -21.73 8.88 -2.59
C LYS A 22 -22.70 8.72 -3.76
N PHE A 23 -22.28 8.06 -4.85
CA PHE A 23 -23.18 7.82 -5.99
C PHE A 23 -24.32 6.88 -5.62
N SER A 24 -24.10 5.86 -4.79
CA SER A 24 -25.16 4.98 -4.33
C SER A 24 -26.30 5.77 -3.68
N THR A 25 -25.98 6.73 -2.80
CA THR A 25 -27.02 7.57 -2.17
C THR A 25 -27.62 8.60 -3.12
N GLU A 26 -26.82 9.23 -4.00
CA GLU A 26 -27.31 10.16 -5.03
C GLU A 26 -28.32 9.50 -6.00
N TYR A 27 -28.11 8.23 -6.34
CA TYR A 27 -29.05 7.42 -7.13
C TYR A 27 -30.16 6.79 -6.29
N CYS A 28 -30.34 7.25 -5.06
CA CYS A 28 -31.42 6.88 -4.13
C CYS A 28 -31.42 5.39 -3.72
N TYR A 29 -30.26 4.73 -3.73
CA TYR A 29 -30.13 3.40 -3.13
C TYR A 29 -30.03 3.53 -1.60
N PRO A 30 -30.71 2.68 -0.81
CA PRO A 30 -30.40 2.52 0.61
C PRO A 30 -28.98 1.97 0.76
N THR A 31 -28.06 2.79 1.25
CA THR A 31 -26.62 2.48 1.29
C THR A 31 -26.13 2.20 2.69
N PHE A 32 -25.41 1.08 2.82
CA PHE A 32 -24.69 0.64 4.00
C PHE A 32 -23.20 0.62 3.71
N ALA A 33 -22.37 0.96 4.68
CA ALA A 33 -20.92 0.80 4.57
C ALA A 33 -20.38 0.00 5.75
N LEU A 34 -19.57 -1.02 5.46
CA LEU A 34 -18.85 -1.78 6.48
C LEU A 34 -17.59 -1.01 6.90
N ILE A 35 -17.54 -0.57 8.15
CA ILE A 35 -16.46 0.26 8.70
C ILE A 35 -15.80 -0.47 9.87
N ARG A 36 -14.47 -0.62 9.80
CA ARG A 36 -13.67 -1.15 10.92
C ARG A 36 -13.66 -0.15 12.08
N ASP A 37 -13.69 -0.63 13.32
CA ASP A 37 -13.64 0.21 14.51
C ASP A 37 -12.45 1.18 14.51
N SER A 38 -11.28 0.73 14.08
CA SER A 38 -10.07 1.55 13.96
C SER A 38 -10.22 2.73 12.99
N SER A 39 -11.18 2.69 12.06
CA SER A 39 -11.39 3.76 11.09
C SER A 39 -12.11 4.97 11.65
N PHE A 40 -12.88 4.83 12.74
CA PHE A 40 -13.52 5.97 13.41
C PHE A 40 -12.50 6.87 14.15
N ASN A 41 -11.39 6.26 14.58
CA ASN A 41 -10.31 6.95 15.27
C ASN A 41 -9.16 7.40 14.33
N ASP A 42 -9.26 7.13 13.03
CA ASP A 42 -8.25 7.53 12.05
C ASP A 42 -8.52 8.97 11.55
N PRO A 43 -7.67 9.95 11.89
CA PRO A 43 -7.90 11.35 11.52
C PRO A 43 -8.01 11.56 10.00
N ASN A 44 -7.36 10.71 9.20
CA ASN A 44 -7.39 10.81 7.74
C ASN A 44 -8.72 10.32 7.14
N LYS A 45 -9.55 9.62 7.93
CA LYS A 45 -10.83 9.06 7.48
C LYS A 45 -12.04 9.81 8.06
N GLN A 46 -11.88 10.53 9.16
CA GLN A 46 -12.98 11.22 9.84
C GLN A 46 -13.77 12.13 8.89
N GLN A 47 -13.10 12.94 8.08
CA GLN A 47 -13.77 13.82 7.12
C GLN A 47 -14.63 13.04 6.11
N LYS A 48 -14.12 11.91 5.59
CA LYS A 48 -14.87 11.06 4.67
C LYS A 48 -16.06 10.39 5.35
N LEU A 49 -15.87 9.86 6.55
CA LEU A 49 -16.95 9.25 7.33
C LEU A 49 -18.05 10.26 7.64
N GLN A 50 -17.69 11.47 8.08
CA GLN A 50 -18.67 12.54 8.30
C GLN A 50 -19.43 12.88 7.02
N SER A 51 -18.70 13.05 5.90
CA SER A 51 -19.32 13.32 4.60
C SER A 51 -20.28 12.22 4.15
N LEU A 52 -19.94 10.94 4.33
CA LEU A 52 -20.80 9.81 3.97
C LEU A 52 -22.02 9.71 4.90
N SER A 53 -21.86 10.00 6.18
CA SER A 53 -22.97 10.03 7.13
C SER A 53 -23.98 11.13 6.78
N ILE A 54 -23.50 12.34 6.45
CA ILE A 54 -24.35 13.44 5.95
C ILE A 54 -25.06 13.05 4.65
N ALA A 55 -24.40 12.29 3.78
CA ALA A 55 -24.98 11.79 2.53
C ALA A 55 -26.01 10.65 2.73
N GLY A 56 -26.28 10.23 3.98
CA GLY A 56 -27.29 9.21 4.30
C GLY A 56 -26.77 7.76 4.31
N VAL A 57 -25.46 7.54 4.33
CA VAL A 57 -24.89 6.19 4.42
C VAL A 57 -25.02 5.66 5.85
N THR A 58 -25.59 4.47 6.01
CA THR A 58 -25.65 3.76 7.29
C THR A 58 -24.35 3.01 7.55
N PHE A 59 -23.70 3.24 8.68
CA PHE A 59 -22.48 2.52 9.03
C PHE A 59 -22.78 1.23 9.80
N LEU A 60 -22.24 0.14 9.30
CA LEU A 60 -22.19 -1.15 9.99
C LEU A 60 -20.76 -1.36 10.46
N LYS A 61 -20.59 -1.65 11.76
CA LYS A 61 -19.28 -1.98 12.30
C LYS A 61 -18.91 -3.41 11.93
N GLY A 62 -17.70 -3.62 11.42
CA GLY A 62 -17.23 -4.96 11.11
C GLY A 62 -15.92 -4.99 10.32
N SER A 63 -15.46 -6.21 10.04
CA SER A 63 -14.19 -6.48 9.35
C SER A 63 -14.34 -7.62 8.35
N LEU A 64 -13.49 -7.67 7.33
CA LEU A 64 -13.40 -8.83 6.42
C LEU A 64 -12.85 -10.09 7.10
N GLU A 65 -12.33 -9.95 8.32
CA GLU A 65 -11.78 -11.02 9.15
C GLU A 65 -12.80 -11.55 10.17
N ASP A 66 -13.96 -10.89 10.30
CA ASP A 66 -14.98 -11.18 11.30
C ASP A 66 -16.24 -11.71 10.62
N GLU A 67 -16.41 -13.03 10.67
CA GLU A 67 -17.51 -13.75 10.01
C GLU A 67 -18.88 -13.32 10.51
N GLU A 68 -19.04 -13.08 11.82
CA GLU A 68 -20.31 -12.71 12.43
C GLU A 68 -20.75 -11.33 11.93
N SER A 69 -19.84 -10.34 12.00
CA SER A 69 -20.12 -8.99 11.49
C SER A 69 -20.45 -8.97 10.00
N LEU A 70 -19.78 -9.81 9.20
CA LEU A 70 -20.08 -9.94 7.77
C LEU A 70 -21.45 -10.56 7.55
N MET A 71 -21.79 -11.63 8.28
CA MET A 71 -23.08 -12.31 8.14
C MET A 71 -24.24 -11.39 8.51
N GLU A 72 -24.11 -10.63 9.60
CA GLU A 72 -25.09 -9.62 10.01
C GLU A 72 -25.27 -8.53 8.94
N ALA A 73 -24.17 -8.04 8.36
CA ALA A 73 -24.23 -7.01 7.33
C ALA A 73 -24.83 -7.54 6.01
N VAL A 74 -24.42 -8.72 5.56
CA VAL A 74 -24.86 -9.34 4.31
C VAL A 74 -26.36 -9.65 4.32
N LYS A 75 -26.89 -10.15 5.44
CA LYS A 75 -28.34 -10.45 5.58
C LYS A 75 -29.25 -9.22 5.48
N GLN A 76 -28.71 -8.01 5.62
CA GLN A 76 -29.49 -6.77 5.58
C GLN A 76 -29.63 -6.19 4.19
N VAL A 77 -28.88 -6.68 3.19
CA VAL A 77 -28.74 -6.05 1.87
C VAL A 77 -29.07 -6.98 0.71
N ASP A 78 -29.27 -6.40 -0.47
CA ASP A 78 -29.51 -7.12 -1.71
C ASP A 78 -28.25 -7.22 -2.57
N VAL A 79 -27.34 -6.24 -2.45
CA VAL A 79 -26.16 -6.07 -3.29
C VAL A 79 -24.94 -5.80 -2.42
N VAL A 80 -23.81 -6.42 -2.75
CA VAL A 80 -22.53 -6.18 -2.07
C VAL A 80 -21.50 -5.66 -3.09
N ILE A 81 -20.82 -4.57 -2.76
CA ILE A 81 -19.70 -4.02 -3.52
C ILE A 81 -18.46 -4.03 -2.63
N CYS A 82 -17.41 -4.72 -3.05
CA CYS A 82 -16.12 -4.74 -2.38
C CYS A 82 -15.11 -3.90 -3.17
N SER A 83 -14.48 -2.93 -2.52
CA SER A 83 -13.53 -1.99 -3.14
C SER A 83 -12.22 -1.85 -2.34
N ILE A 84 -11.79 -2.95 -1.73
CA ILE A 84 -10.55 -3.02 -0.95
C ILE A 84 -9.30 -2.93 -1.84
N PRO A 85 -8.14 -2.49 -1.31
CA PRO A 85 -6.89 -2.45 -2.08
C PRO A 85 -6.51 -3.81 -2.66
N SER A 86 -5.89 -3.83 -3.85
CA SER A 86 -5.51 -5.08 -4.53
C SER A 86 -4.55 -5.97 -3.74
N LYS A 87 -3.75 -5.41 -2.83
CA LYS A 87 -2.88 -6.20 -1.93
C LYS A 87 -3.69 -7.11 -0.99
N GLN A 88 -4.94 -6.74 -0.70
CA GLN A 88 -5.88 -7.42 0.19
C GLN A 88 -6.90 -8.25 -0.58
N VAL A 89 -6.70 -8.50 -1.87
CA VAL A 89 -7.70 -9.15 -2.73
C VAL A 89 -8.19 -10.50 -2.19
N LEU A 90 -7.30 -11.27 -1.55
CA LEU A 90 -7.63 -12.59 -0.99
C LEU A 90 -8.46 -12.51 0.30
N ASP A 91 -8.50 -11.36 0.96
CA ASP A 91 -9.31 -11.13 2.17
C ASP A 91 -10.82 -11.22 1.86
N GLN A 92 -11.20 -11.23 0.58
CA GLN A 92 -12.58 -11.45 0.12
C GLN A 92 -13.05 -12.89 0.26
N LYS A 93 -12.17 -13.87 0.53
CA LYS A 93 -12.54 -15.29 0.63
C LYS A 93 -13.61 -15.53 1.69
N LEU A 94 -13.47 -14.92 2.87
CA LEU A 94 -14.46 -15.05 3.93
C LEU A 94 -15.80 -14.41 3.51
N LEU A 95 -15.76 -13.21 2.93
CA LEU A 95 -16.95 -12.54 2.40
C LEU A 95 -17.69 -13.41 1.37
N ILE A 96 -16.98 -14.06 0.45
CA ILE A 96 -17.58 -14.94 -0.56
C ILE A 96 -18.30 -16.12 0.09
N ARG A 97 -17.66 -16.76 1.09
CA ARG A 97 -18.30 -17.83 1.88
C ARG A 97 -19.57 -17.33 2.57
N VAL A 98 -19.51 -16.18 3.22
CA VAL A 98 -20.67 -15.57 3.91
C VAL A 98 -21.79 -15.22 2.94
N ILE A 99 -21.48 -14.65 1.78
CA ILE A 99 -22.47 -14.33 0.73
C ILE A 99 -23.18 -15.61 0.25
N LYS A 100 -22.41 -16.67 0.00
CA LYS A 100 -22.95 -17.97 -0.42
C LYS A 100 -23.88 -18.55 0.64
N GLU A 101 -23.46 -18.54 1.90
CA GLU A 101 -24.24 -19.09 3.02
C GLU A 101 -25.52 -18.27 3.30
N ALA A 102 -25.44 -16.94 3.21
CA ALA A 102 -26.58 -16.06 3.42
C ALA A 102 -27.65 -16.20 2.32
N GLY A 103 -27.26 -16.53 1.09
CA GLY A 103 -28.17 -16.86 -0.02
C GLY A 103 -29.10 -15.74 -0.51
N CYS A 104 -29.01 -14.53 0.05
CA CYS A 104 -29.91 -13.41 -0.22
C CYS A 104 -29.35 -12.36 -1.19
N ILE A 105 -28.07 -12.46 -1.57
CA ILE A 105 -27.42 -11.46 -2.43
C ILE A 105 -27.78 -11.67 -3.90
N LYS A 106 -28.37 -10.64 -4.50
CA LYS A 106 -28.77 -10.56 -5.91
C LYS A 106 -27.64 -10.13 -6.84
N ARG A 107 -26.62 -9.45 -6.30
CA ARG A 107 -25.42 -9.08 -7.05
C ARG A 107 -24.22 -8.85 -6.13
N PHE A 108 -23.10 -9.46 -6.47
CA PHE A 108 -21.80 -9.18 -5.87
C PHE A 108 -20.85 -8.54 -6.90
N ILE A 109 -20.25 -7.42 -6.52
CA ILE A 109 -19.20 -6.75 -7.28
C ILE A 109 -17.90 -6.85 -6.46
N PRO A 110 -16.99 -7.78 -6.77
CA PRO A 110 -15.73 -7.93 -6.05
C PRO A 110 -14.74 -6.81 -6.36
N SER A 111 -13.66 -6.73 -5.58
CA SER A 111 -12.58 -5.76 -5.79
C SER A 111 -11.71 -6.10 -7.00
N GLU A 112 -12.24 -5.77 -8.18
CA GLU A 112 -11.62 -6.00 -9.49
C GLU A 112 -10.94 -4.72 -10.01
N PHE A 113 -11.74 -3.70 -10.33
CA PHE A 113 -11.37 -2.32 -10.69
C PHE A 113 -9.97 -2.14 -11.30
N GLY A 114 -9.76 -2.71 -12.48
CA GLY A 114 -8.51 -2.58 -13.23
C GLY A 114 -8.57 -3.25 -14.60
N ALA A 115 -7.44 -3.84 -15.01
CA ALA A 115 -7.40 -4.75 -16.15
C ALA A 115 -8.08 -6.09 -15.82
N ASP A 116 -8.51 -6.78 -16.88
CA ASP A 116 -9.17 -8.08 -16.76
C ASP A 116 -8.13 -9.18 -16.47
N PRO A 117 -8.13 -9.79 -15.27
CA PRO A 117 -7.15 -10.81 -14.89
C PRO A 117 -7.20 -12.04 -15.82
N ASP A 118 -8.37 -12.41 -16.34
CA ASP A 118 -8.52 -13.60 -17.20
C ASP A 118 -8.09 -13.34 -18.66
N LYS A 119 -7.75 -12.10 -19.02
CA LYS A 119 -7.24 -11.72 -20.34
C LYS A 119 -5.83 -11.14 -20.30
N SER A 120 -5.25 -11.04 -19.10
CA SER A 120 -3.89 -10.55 -18.91
C SER A 120 -2.89 -11.56 -19.46
N GLN A 121 -1.89 -11.09 -20.21
CA GLN A 121 -0.85 -11.93 -20.84
C GLN A 121 0.49 -11.86 -20.10
N ILE A 122 0.49 -11.37 -18.85
CA ILE A 122 1.71 -11.12 -18.07
C ILE A 122 1.75 -11.92 -16.75
N SER A 123 1.10 -13.08 -16.70
CA SER A 123 1.00 -13.90 -15.47
C SER A 123 2.34 -14.24 -14.84
N ASP A 124 3.39 -14.36 -15.66
CA ASP A 124 4.72 -14.77 -15.19
C ASP A 124 5.54 -13.58 -14.67
N LEU A 125 5.08 -12.34 -14.93
CA LEU A 125 5.79 -11.10 -14.61
C LEU A 125 5.08 -10.26 -13.54
N ASP A 126 3.84 -10.59 -13.18
CA ASP A 126 2.97 -9.76 -12.34
C ASP A 126 3.07 -10.05 -10.83
N ASN A 127 3.92 -10.99 -10.43
CA ASN A 127 4.04 -11.51 -9.06
C ASN A 127 2.68 -11.98 -8.48
N ASN A 128 1.96 -12.80 -9.25
CA ASN A 128 0.65 -13.34 -8.89
C ASN A 128 -0.43 -12.26 -8.64
N PHE A 129 -0.31 -11.09 -9.26
CA PHE A 129 -1.27 -10.01 -9.08
C PHE A 129 -2.64 -10.35 -9.67
N TYR A 130 -2.68 -10.81 -10.92
CA TYR A 130 -3.90 -11.16 -11.63
C TYR A 130 -4.39 -12.57 -11.27
N SER A 131 -3.49 -13.53 -11.04
CA SER A 131 -3.89 -14.90 -10.67
C SER A 131 -4.72 -14.94 -9.37
N ARG A 132 -4.39 -14.11 -8.38
CA ARG A 132 -5.19 -13.95 -7.15
C ARG A 132 -6.58 -13.36 -7.40
N LYS A 133 -6.76 -12.51 -8.41
CA LYS A 133 -8.07 -12.00 -8.81
C LYS A 133 -8.88 -13.05 -9.55
N SER A 134 -8.25 -13.78 -10.47
CA SER A 134 -8.88 -14.93 -11.13
C SER A 134 -9.33 -15.98 -10.10
N GLU A 135 -8.55 -16.24 -9.05
CA GLU A 135 -8.96 -17.12 -7.94
C GLU A 135 -10.27 -16.66 -7.29
N ILE A 136 -10.40 -15.35 -6.99
CA ILE A 136 -11.63 -14.77 -6.46
C ILE A 136 -12.81 -14.97 -7.42
N ARG A 137 -12.61 -14.78 -8.74
CA ARG A 137 -13.66 -15.05 -9.74
C ARG A 137 -14.13 -16.50 -9.69
N ARG A 138 -13.19 -17.47 -9.68
CA ARG A 138 -13.54 -18.89 -9.62
C ARG A 138 -14.31 -19.25 -8.35
N LEU A 139 -13.97 -18.66 -7.20
CA LEU A 139 -14.72 -18.87 -5.95
C LEU A 139 -16.15 -18.33 -6.03
N ILE A 140 -16.34 -17.16 -6.64
CA ILE A 140 -17.67 -16.55 -6.85
C ILE A 140 -18.52 -17.44 -7.77
N GLU A 141 -17.97 -17.83 -8.91
CA GLU A 141 -18.64 -18.65 -9.92
C GLU A 141 -18.99 -20.04 -9.37
N ALA A 142 -18.04 -20.74 -8.73
CA ALA A 142 -18.26 -22.04 -8.09
C ALA A 142 -19.25 -21.95 -6.92
N GLY A 143 -19.39 -20.78 -6.31
CA GLY A 143 -20.39 -20.48 -5.30
C GLY A 143 -21.80 -20.26 -5.85
N GLY A 144 -21.96 -20.13 -7.18
CA GLY A 144 -23.23 -19.76 -7.80
C GLY A 144 -23.68 -18.34 -7.45
N ILE A 145 -22.76 -17.48 -7.01
CA ILE A 145 -23.07 -16.13 -6.54
C ILE A 145 -23.31 -15.22 -7.76
N PRO A 146 -24.45 -14.52 -7.86
CA PRO A 146 -24.69 -13.55 -8.92
C PRO A 146 -23.64 -12.43 -8.91
N TYR A 147 -23.03 -12.10 -10.05
CA TYR A 147 -21.88 -11.18 -10.06
C TYR A 147 -21.86 -10.15 -11.19
N THR A 148 -21.04 -9.11 -11.02
CA THR A 148 -20.53 -8.26 -12.12
C THR A 148 -19.07 -7.93 -11.85
N TYR A 149 -18.20 -8.21 -12.81
CA TYR A 149 -16.78 -7.85 -12.72
C TYR A 149 -16.53 -6.53 -13.44
N ILE A 150 -16.05 -5.51 -12.72
CA ILE A 150 -15.79 -4.18 -13.28
C ILE A 150 -14.34 -4.10 -13.76
N CYS A 151 -14.15 -4.12 -15.07
CA CYS A 151 -12.86 -3.92 -15.73
C CYS A 151 -12.74 -2.48 -16.22
N CYS A 152 -12.28 -1.59 -15.34
CA CYS A 152 -12.21 -0.15 -15.61
C CYS A 152 -10.88 0.33 -16.21
N ASN A 153 -9.99 -0.58 -16.60
CA ASN A 153 -8.68 -0.28 -17.18
C ASN A 153 -7.82 0.57 -16.23
N LEU A 154 -7.27 1.70 -16.68
CA LEU A 154 -6.28 2.49 -15.95
C LEU A 154 -6.93 3.67 -15.24
N PHE A 155 -6.76 3.76 -13.92
CA PHE A 155 -7.20 4.94 -13.19
C PHE A 155 -6.34 6.16 -13.54
N MET A 156 -7.00 7.23 -14.03
CA MET A 156 -6.35 8.51 -14.30
C MET A 156 -5.57 9.02 -13.08
N SER A 157 -6.14 8.90 -11.88
CA SER A 157 -5.55 9.38 -10.62
C SER A 157 -4.25 8.69 -10.21
N TYR A 158 -3.91 7.55 -10.82
CA TYR A 158 -2.69 6.81 -10.50
C TYR A 158 -1.58 7.06 -11.53
N LEU A 159 -1.92 7.04 -12.82
CA LEU A 159 -0.90 7.06 -13.89
C LEU A 159 -0.71 8.43 -14.54
N LEU A 160 -1.76 9.26 -14.64
CA LEU A 160 -1.62 10.57 -15.28
C LEU A 160 -0.80 11.59 -14.46
N PRO A 161 -0.89 11.63 -13.11
CA PRO A 161 -0.05 12.54 -12.33
C PRO A 161 1.45 12.35 -12.52
N SER A 162 1.91 11.18 -12.97
CA SER A 162 3.31 10.92 -13.26
C SER A 162 3.63 10.85 -14.76
N LEU A 163 2.65 11.07 -15.64
CA LEU A 163 2.76 10.79 -17.08
C LEU A 163 3.21 9.36 -17.36
N VAL A 164 2.69 8.40 -16.59
CA VAL A 164 3.03 6.97 -16.66
C VAL A 164 4.52 6.71 -16.40
N GLN A 165 5.22 7.64 -15.75
CA GLN A 165 6.63 7.48 -15.38
C GLN A 165 6.73 6.84 -13.99
N PRO A 166 7.33 5.66 -13.86
CA PRO A 166 7.56 5.05 -12.55
C PRO A 166 8.42 5.96 -11.65
N GLY A 167 8.09 6.05 -10.35
CA GLY A 167 8.83 6.88 -9.38
C GLY A 167 8.46 8.36 -9.32
N LEU A 168 7.74 8.89 -10.31
CA LEU A 168 7.32 10.29 -10.28
C LEU A 168 5.95 10.46 -9.61
N LYS A 169 5.73 11.62 -8.97
CA LYS A 169 4.45 12.04 -8.40
C LYS A 169 3.80 13.19 -9.16
N THR A 170 4.57 13.84 -10.02
CA THR A 170 4.19 14.97 -10.86
C THR A 170 4.70 14.73 -12.28
N PRO A 171 4.05 15.28 -13.32
CA PRO A 171 4.50 15.03 -14.67
C PRO A 171 5.88 15.66 -14.89
N PRO A 172 6.78 15.00 -15.64
CA PRO A 172 8.13 15.52 -15.88
C PRO A 172 8.11 16.81 -16.71
N ARG A 173 9.13 17.66 -16.54
CA ARG A 173 9.26 18.95 -17.27
C ARG A 173 10.49 19.04 -18.18
N ASP A 174 11.39 18.08 -18.09
CA ASP A 174 12.66 18.10 -18.85
C ASP A 174 12.79 16.87 -19.73
N LYS A 175 12.69 15.67 -19.13
CA LYS A 175 12.85 14.38 -19.81
C LYS A 175 11.72 13.41 -19.51
N VAL A 176 11.39 12.56 -20.48
CA VAL A 176 10.37 11.52 -20.34
C VAL A 176 10.87 10.21 -20.94
N THR A 177 10.58 9.09 -20.29
CA THR A 177 10.86 7.77 -20.82
C THR A 177 9.67 7.27 -21.63
N ILE A 178 9.94 6.84 -22.87
CA ILE A 178 8.97 6.16 -23.73
C ILE A 178 9.28 4.66 -23.68
N PHE A 179 8.30 3.85 -23.25
CA PHE A 179 8.45 2.39 -23.19
C PHE A 179 7.95 1.74 -24.48
N GLY A 180 8.74 0.82 -25.04
CA GLY A 180 8.51 0.26 -26.38
C GLY A 180 8.58 1.35 -27.44
N ASP A 181 7.61 1.35 -28.36
CA ASP A 181 7.44 2.42 -29.35
C ASP A 181 6.54 3.57 -28.86
N GLY A 182 5.92 3.43 -27.68
CA GLY A 182 5.00 4.40 -27.10
C GLY A 182 3.62 4.49 -27.76
N ASN A 183 3.28 3.63 -28.73
CA ASN A 183 2.04 3.70 -29.52
C ASN A 183 0.93 2.75 -29.05
N THR A 184 1.25 1.79 -28.18
CA THR A 184 0.24 0.90 -27.58
C THR A 184 -0.82 1.71 -26.82
N LYS A 185 -2.08 1.46 -27.15
CA LYS A 185 -3.23 2.17 -26.59
C LYS A 185 -3.60 1.64 -25.20
N GLY A 186 -3.77 2.54 -24.25
CA GLY A 186 -4.41 2.32 -22.96
C GLY A 186 -5.73 3.05 -22.87
N VAL A 187 -6.59 2.64 -21.93
CA VAL A 187 -7.83 3.35 -21.61
C VAL A 187 -7.71 3.93 -20.21
N PHE A 188 -7.85 5.25 -20.10
CA PHE A 188 -7.77 5.95 -18.83
C PHE A 188 -9.16 6.37 -18.37
N VAL A 189 -9.52 6.08 -17.12
CA VAL A 189 -10.86 6.37 -16.59
C VAL A 189 -10.75 7.12 -15.27
N ASN A 190 -11.57 8.15 -15.09
CA ASN A 190 -11.66 8.88 -13.83
C ASN A 190 -12.36 7.99 -12.78
N SER A 191 -11.86 7.95 -11.55
CA SER A 191 -12.46 7.16 -10.48
C SER A 191 -13.91 7.54 -10.17
N VAL A 192 -14.27 8.80 -10.40
CA VAL A 192 -15.66 9.28 -10.26
C VAL A 192 -16.57 8.58 -11.28
N ASP A 193 -16.15 8.51 -12.55
CA ASP A 193 -16.92 7.84 -13.61
C ASP A 193 -16.99 6.33 -13.38
N VAL A 194 -15.88 5.71 -12.93
CA VAL A 194 -15.89 4.28 -12.56
C VAL A 194 -16.95 4.00 -11.51
N ALA A 195 -17.08 4.84 -10.50
CA ALA A 195 -18.10 4.69 -9.48
C ALA A 195 -19.52 4.87 -10.06
N ALA A 196 -19.75 5.92 -10.86
CA ALA A 196 -21.05 6.17 -11.48
C ALA A 196 -21.51 5.01 -12.38
N PHE A 197 -20.63 4.48 -13.24
CA PHE A 197 -20.94 3.31 -14.07
C PHE A 197 -21.16 2.03 -13.24
N THR A 198 -20.40 1.85 -12.16
CA THR A 198 -20.59 0.70 -11.25
C THR A 198 -21.96 0.75 -10.59
N ILE A 199 -22.39 1.91 -10.08
CA ILE A 199 -23.72 2.08 -9.47
C ILE A 199 -24.85 1.94 -10.50
N SER A 200 -24.62 2.38 -11.74
CA SER A 200 -25.60 2.20 -12.82
C SER A 200 -25.78 0.73 -13.21
N ALA A 201 -24.81 -0.14 -12.94
CA ALA A 201 -24.85 -1.56 -13.28
C ALA A 201 -25.59 -2.45 -12.26
N LEU A 202 -25.90 -1.94 -11.05
CA LEU A 202 -26.37 -2.79 -9.94
C LEU A 202 -27.63 -3.60 -10.28
N ASP A 203 -28.64 -2.91 -10.82
CA ASP A 203 -29.92 -3.52 -11.17
C ASP A 203 -30.06 -3.80 -12.68
N ASP A 204 -29.01 -3.53 -13.48
CA ASP A 204 -29.06 -3.76 -14.93
C ASP A 204 -28.94 -5.26 -15.24
N PRO A 205 -29.97 -5.91 -15.83
CA PRO A 205 -29.93 -7.33 -16.14
C PRO A 205 -28.86 -7.67 -17.20
N ARG A 206 -28.45 -6.71 -18.03
CA ARG A 206 -27.41 -6.91 -19.06
C ARG A 206 -26.03 -7.13 -18.46
N THR A 207 -25.83 -6.78 -17.19
CA THR A 207 -24.55 -6.89 -16.48
C THR A 207 -24.50 -8.08 -15.51
N LEU A 208 -25.62 -8.81 -15.36
CA LEU A 208 -25.70 -9.98 -14.50
C LEU A 208 -24.81 -11.12 -15.05
N ASN A 209 -23.90 -11.60 -14.22
CA ASN A 209 -22.91 -12.63 -14.53
C ASN A 209 -22.05 -12.26 -15.75
N LYS A 210 -21.63 -10.99 -15.82
CA LYS A 210 -20.80 -10.45 -16.91
C LYS A 210 -19.59 -9.68 -16.38
N VAL A 211 -18.61 -9.55 -17.28
CA VAL A 211 -17.54 -8.55 -17.17
C VAL A 211 -18.02 -7.27 -17.86
N LEU A 212 -18.04 -6.15 -17.12
CA LEU A 212 -18.32 -4.82 -17.65
C LEU A 212 -16.99 -4.09 -17.92
N TYR A 213 -16.70 -3.83 -19.19
CA TYR A 213 -15.52 -3.08 -19.61
C TYR A 213 -15.84 -1.60 -19.76
N LEU A 214 -15.12 -0.72 -19.07
CA LEU A 214 -15.27 0.73 -19.24
C LEU A 214 -14.27 1.23 -20.27
N ARG A 215 -14.72 1.41 -21.51
CA ARG A 215 -13.89 1.84 -22.65
C ARG A 215 -14.47 3.08 -23.34
N PRO A 216 -14.54 4.23 -22.64
CA PRO A 216 -15.00 5.48 -23.27
C PRO A 216 -14.06 5.84 -24.43
N PRO A 217 -14.56 5.99 -25.68
CA PRO A 217 -13.71 6.21 -26.85
C PRO A 217 -12.79 7.43 -26.75
N GLY A 218 -13.25 8.49 -26.08
CA GLY A 218 -12.47 9.73 -25.89
C GLY A 218 -11.27 9.60 -24.96
N ASN A 219 -11.12 8.47 -24.24
CA ASN A 219 -10.03 8.28 -23.28
C ASN A 219 -9.07 7.16 -23.67
N VAL A 220 -9.10 6.75 -24.94
CA VAL A 220 -8.18 5.76 -25.50
C VAL A 220 -6.94 6.51 -26.00
N CYS A 221 -5.82 6.39 -25.30
CA CYS A 221 -4.58 7.09 -25.67
C CYS A 221 -3.33 6.24 -25.46
N CYS A 222 -2.28 6.52 -26.22
CA CYS A 222 -0.96 5.95 -26.05
C CYS A 222 -0.03 6.91 -25.29
N MET A 223 1.17 6.43 -24.94
CA MET A 223 2.16 7.25 -24.22
C MET A 223 2.61 8.46 -25.04
N ASN A 224 2.82 8.28 -26.35
CA ASN A 224 3.21 9.39 -27.23
C ASN A 224 2.15 10.51 -27.25
N GLU A 225 0.87 10.17 -27.33
CA GLU A 225 -0.25 11.13 -27.27
C GLU A 225 -0.35 11.83 -25.92
N LEU A 226 -0.13 11.09 -24.81
CA LEU A 226 -0.09 11.69 -23.48
C LEU A 226 1.06 12.68 -23.33
N VAL A 227 2.24 12.33 -23.81
CA VAL A 227 3.42 13.22 -23.81
C VAL A 227 3.15 14.45 -24.65
N GLU A 228 2.59 14.30 -25.84
CA GLU A 228 2.25 15.43 -26.71
C GLU A 228 1.22 16.37 -26.06
N ALA A 229 0.17 15.81 -25.45
CA ALA A 229 -0.82 16.59 -24.71
C ALA A 229 -0.17 17.36 -23.55
N TRP A 230 0.80 16.76 -22.86
CA TRP A 230 1.53 17.41 -21.78
C TRP A 230 2.49 18.50 -22.28
N GLU A 231 3.28 18.23 -23.31
CA GLU A 231 4.16 19.21 -23.97
C GLU A 231 3.39 20.44 -24.44
N SER A 232 2.20 20.23 -25.03
CA SER A 232 1.28 21.29 -25.42
C SER A 232 0.83 22.12 -24.21
N LYS A 233 0.51 21.48 -23.08
CA LYS A 233 0.10 22.17 -21.84
C LYS A 233 1.22 22.99 -21.21
N ILE A 234 2.48 22.55 -21.30
CA ILE A 234 3.62 23.27 -20.71
C ILE A 234 4.35 24.20 -21.68
N GLY A 235 3.99 24.17 -22.97
CA GLY A 235 4.65 24.97 -24.01
C GLY A 235 6.11 24.59 -24.26
N LYS A 236 6.51 23.36 -23.93
CA LYS A 236 7.90 22.88 -23.99
C LYS A 236 7.94 21.43 -24.48
N ARG A 237 8.87 21.13 -25.40
CA ARG A 237 9.21 19.76 -25.81
C ARG A 237 10.10 19.11 -24.75
N LEU A 238 9.79 17.86 -24.40
CA LEU A 238 10.58 17.05 -23.48
C LEU A 238 11.64 16.27 -24.25
N GLU A 239 12.79 16.06 -23.63
CA GLU A 239 13.77 15.08 -24.09
C GLU A 239 13.17 13.67 -23.94
N LYS A 240 13.16 12.88 -25.02
CA LYS A 240 12.57 11.53 -25.04
C LYS A 240 13.65 10.48 -24.94
N ILE A 241 13.58 9.65 -23.90
CA ILE A 241 14.45 8.49 -23.70
C ILE A 241 13.66 7.25 -24.06
N ASN A 242 14.04 6.54 -25.11
CA ASN A 242 13.35 5.31 -25.50
C ASN A 242 13.94 4.12 -24.72
N VAL A 243 13.06 3.25 -24.25
CA VAL A 243 13.41 1.97 -23.62
C VAL A 243 12.67 0.88 -24.36
N SER A 244 13.41 0.01 -25.03
CA SER A 244 12.86 -1.14 -25.76
C SER A 244 12.19 -2.15 -24.81
N GLU A 245 11.35 -3.02 -25.36
CA GLU A 245 10.74 -4.12 -24.59
C GLU A 245 11.81 -5.02 -23.95
N GLU A 246 12.85 -5.38 -24.69
CA GLU A 246 13.95 -6.22 -24.17
C GLU A 246 14.69 -5.56 -23.00
N GLU A 247 14.98 -4.26 -23.10
CA GLU A 247 15.58 -3.50 -22.01
C GLU A 247 14.63 -3.39 -20.81
N LEU A 248 13.33 -3.25 -21.06
CA LEU A 248 12.33 -3.22 -20.02
C LEU A 248 12.26 -4.56 -19.29
N LEU A 249 12.17 -5.68 -20.01
CA LEU A 249 12.14 -7.03 -19.45
C LEU A 249 13.39 -7.33 -18.62
N LYS A 250 14.59 -6.98 -19.13
CA LYS A 250 15.85 -7.10 -18.36
C LYS A 250 15.80 -6.30 -17.06
N LYS A 251 15.17 -5.12 -17.06
CA LYS A 251 14.96 -4.31 -15.85
C LYS A 251 13.93 -4.94 -14.91
N ILE A 252 12.91 -5.64 -15.41
CA ILE A 252 11.92 -6.36 -14.58
C ILE A 252 12.57 -7.57 -13.89
N GLU A 253 13.38 -8.34 -14.62
CA GLU A 253 14.03 -9.57 -14.17
C GLU A 253 15.30 -9.32 -13.33
N GLY A 254 15.94 -8.17 -13.52
CA GLY A 254 17.16 -7.80 -12.83
C GLY A 254 17.02 -7.71 -11.30
N PRO A 255 18.13 -7.82 -10.55
CA PRO A 255 18.13 -7.75 -9.08
C PRO A 255 17.65 -6.41 -8.50
N ASP A 256 17.49 -5.38 -9.34
CA ASP A 256 17.03 -4.04 -8.99
C ASP A 256 15.56 -3.83 -9.44
N LYS A 257 14.60 -4.51 -8.78
CA LYS A 257 13.13 -4.44 -9.05
C LYS A 257 12.44 -3.12 -8.69
N ASN A 258 13.22 -2.07 -8.58
CA ASN A 258 12.89 -0.87 -7.82
C ASN A 258 12.21 0.23 -8.59
N TRP A 259 12.61 0.34 -9.84
CA TRP A 259 12.12 1.31 -10.77
C TRP A 259 10.61 1.10 -10.98
N LEU A 260 10.13 -0.17 -10.99
CA LEU A 260 8.71 -0.54 -11.10
C LEU A 260 7.83 -0.01 -9.97
N LEU A 261 8.37 0.10 -8.75
CA LEU A 261 7.63 0.55 -7.57
C LEU A 261 7.78 2.04 -7.29
N GLY A 262 8.58 2.76 -8.09
CA GLY A 262 9.01 4.09 -7.72
C GLY A 262 9.76 4.12 -6.38
N LEU A 263 10.38 2.99 -6.06
CA LEU A 263 11.12 2.75 -4.84
C LEU A 263 12.44 2.10 -5.27
N ASP A 264 13.50 2.88 -5.57
CA ASP A 264 14.89 2.42 -5.39
C ASP A 264 14.96 1.47 -4.19
N SER A 265 15.57 0.30 -4.37
CA SER A 265 15.81 -0.82 -3.42
C SER A 265 16.59 -0.35 -2.21
N ASN A 266 16.96 0.91 -2.21
CA ASN A 266 17.67 1.51 -1.16
C ASN A 266 16.72 2.59 -0.64
N PHE A 267 15.94 2.22 0.37
CA PHE A 267 15.43 3.16 1.37
C PHE A 267 16.50 4.20 1.77
N TYR A 268 17.79 3.81 1.66
CA TYR A 268 18.98 4.64 1.81
C TYR A 268 19.51 5.34 0.54
N ALA A 269 19.24 4.88 -0.70
CA ALA A 269 19.81 5.49 -1.91
C ALA A 269 19.06 6.77 -2.27
N HIS A 270 17.74 6.85 -2.15
CA HIS A 270 17.06 8.14 -2.33
C HIS A 270 17.59 9.20 -1.37
N ARG A 271 17.82 8.84 -0.11
CA ARG A 271 18.44 9.74 0.87
C ARG A 271 19.87 10.11 0.47
N THR A 272 20.62 9.16 -0.06
CA THR A 272 22.00 9.38 -0.54
C THR A 272 22.03 10.27 -1.79
N GLU A 273 21.08 10.10 -2.70
CA GLU A 273 20.96 10.87 -3.93
C GLU A 273 20.48 12.29 -3.64
N ILE A 274 19.47 12.47 -2.78
CA ILE A 274 19.08 13.79 -2.26
C ILE A 274 20.29 14.50 -1.64
N ARG A 275 21.11 13.79 -0.84
CA ARG A 275 22.35 14.37 -0.27
C ARG A 275 23.37 14.73 -1.35
N ARG A 276 23.51 13.93 -2.41
CA ARG A 276 24.42 14.24 -3.53
C ARG A 276 23.95 15.46 -4.31
N LEU A 277 22.65 15.57 -4.57
CA LEU A 277 22.05 16.73 -5.23
C LEU A 277 22.21 18.01 -4.40
N ILE A 278 21.90 17.96 -3.10
CA ILE A 278 22.12 19.09 -2.18
C ILE A 278 23.59 19.55 -2.21
N LYS A 279 24.53 18.61 -2.20
CA LYS A 279 25.97 18.90 -2.32
C LYS A 279 26.34 19.51 -3.67
N ALA A 280 25.82 18.95 -4.77
CA ALA A 280 26.12 19.40 -6.13
C ALA A 280 25.61 20.81 -6.41
N GLU A 281 24.43 21.15 -5.86
CA GLU A 281 23.82 22.48 -5.96
C GLU A 281 24.40 23.50 -4.98
N GLY A 282 25.40 23.12 -4.17
CA GLY A 282 26.02 24.00 -3.18
C GLY A 282 25.07 24.45 -2.05
N ILE A 283 23.97 23.72 -1.83
CA ILE A 283 22.97 24.05 -0.81
C ILE A 283 23.57 23.74 0.57
N PRO A 284 23.64 24.70 1.51
CA PRO A 284 24.08 24.44 2.87
C PRO A 284 23.21 23.40 3.57
N TYR A 285 23.80 22.40 4.21
CA TYR A 285 23.03 21.31 4.84
C TYR A 285 23.61 20.81 6.15
N THR A 286 22.75 20.32 7.02
CA THR A 286 23.13 19.43 8.14
C THR A 286 22.24 18.20 8.07
N CYS A 287 22.85 17.02 7.90
CA CYS A 287 22.12 15.76 7.85
C CYS A 287 22.14 15.05 9.21
N ILE A 288 21.01 15.03 9.90
CA ILE A 288 20.87 14.31 11.18
C ILE A 288 20.60 12.82 10.91
N CYS A 289 21.52 11.96 11.34
CA CYS A 289 21.40 10.51 11.32
C CYS A 289 21.07 10.03 12.73
N CYS A 290 19.78 9.90 13.02
CA CYS A 290 19.29 9.25 14.23
C CYS A 290 19.02 7.76 13.90
N ASN A 291 19.62 6.85 14.67
CA ASN A 291 19.49 5.41 14.46
C ASN A 291 18.08 4.93 14.85
N PHE A 292 17.90 4.30 16.02
CA PHE A 292 16.58 3.82 16.44
C PHE A 292 15.86 4.80 17.36
N PHE A 293 14.59 5.06 17.09
CA PHE A 293 13.72 5.73 18.06
C PHE A 293 13.33 4.78 19.18
N MET A 294 13.59 5.18 20.42
CA MET A 294 13.22 4.40 21.61
C MET A 294 11.71 4.15 21.67
N SER A 295 10.90 5.18 21.34
CA SER A 295 9.44 5.12 21.34
C SER A 295 8.85 4.04 20.44
N LEU A 296 9.57 3.70 19.36
CA LEU A 296 9.11 2.73 18.37
C LEU A 296 9.51 1.29 18.73
N LEU A 297 10.75 1.09 19.19
CA LEU A 297 11.32 -0.26 19.31
C LEU A 297 11.40 -0.79 20.74
N LEU A 298 11.51 0.08 21.77
CA LEU A 298 11.63 -0.40 23.15
C LEU A 298 10.32 -0.93 23.74
N PRO A 299 9.12 -0.37 23.43
CA PRO A 299 7.87 -0.92 23.96
C PRO A 299 7.64 -2.37 23.59
N SER A 300 8.16 -2.83 22.46
CA SER A 300 8.06 -4.22 22.03
C SER A 300 9.29 -5.06 22.37
N LEU A 301 10.38 -4.48 22.91
CA LEU A 301 11.71 -5.09 22.95
C LEU A 301 12.18 -5.62 21.58
N VAL A 302 11.99 -4.79 20.54
CA VAL A 302 12.45 -5.06 19.16
C VAL A 302 11.77 -6.31 18.56
N GLN A 303 10.61 -6.70 19.08
CA GLN A 303 9.86 -7.85 18.56
C GLN A 303 9.02 -7.45 17.35
N LEU A 304 8.81 -8.41 16.45
CA LEU A 304 7.91 -8.27 15.30
C LEU A 304 6.46 -8.47 15.76
N ASN A 305 5.63 -7.44 15.62
CA ASN A 305 4.17 -7.45 15.87
C ASN A 305 3.60 -7.31 17.31
N PRO A 306 4.33 -7.05 18.41
CA PRO A 306 3.69 -6.68 19.68
C PRO A 306 3.76 -5.17 19.94
N THR A 307 2.69 -4.62 20.50
CA THR A 307 2.59 -3.22 20.97
C THR A 307 2.98 -3.07 22.44
N THR A 308 3.28 -4.17 23.13
CA THR A 308 3.61 -4.22 24.57
C THR A 308 4.81 -5.12 24.84
N PRO A 309 5.55 -4.92 25.95
CA PRO A 309 6.74 -5.72 26.22
C PRO A 309 6.38 -7.18 26.50
N PRO A 310 7.13 -8.16 25.98
CA PRO A 310 6.87 -9.58 26.21
C PRO A 310 7.02 -9.94 27.69
N ARG A 311 6.18 -10.85 28.18
CA ARG A 311 6.17 -11.30 29.60
C ARG A 311 6.47 -12.78 29.80
N ASP A 312 6.48 -13.57 28.74
CA ASP A 312 6.70 -15.02 28.80
C ASP A 312 7.86 -15.44 27.91
N LYS A 313 7.78 -15.11 26.62
CA LYS A 313 8.80 -15.45 25.62
C LYS A 313 9.07 -14.31 24.65
N LEU A 314 10.25 -14.32 24.05
CA LEU A 314 10.65 -13.36 23.01
C LEU A 314 11.67 -13.96 22.05
N THR A 315 11.82 -13.31 20.90
CA THR A 315 12.80 -13.66 19.88
C THR A 315 14.07 -12.82 20.02
N ILE A 316 15.23 -13.48 20.01
CA ILE A 316 16.54 -12.86 19.88
C ILE A 316 17.03 -13.10 18.45
N PHE A 317 17.40 -12.04 17.74
CA PHE A 317 17.91 -12.15 16.38
C PHE A 317 19.44 -12.22 16.37
N GLY A 318 20.00 -13.17 15.63
CA GLY A 318 21.43 -13.49 15.67
C GLY A 318 21.83 -14.06 17.04
N ASP A 319 22.96 -13.61 17.58
CA ASP A 319 23.43 -13.96 18.92
C ASP A 319 22.91 -13.01 20.02
N GLY A 320 22.22 -11.94 19.63
CA GLY A 320 21.68 -10.92 20.52
C GLY A 320 22.70 -9.95 21.12
N ASN A 321 23.99 -10.02 20.74
CA ASN A 321 25.07 -9.21 21.30
C ASN A 321 25.40 -7.97 20.46
N THR A 322 25.00 -7.96 19.18
CA THR A 322 25.12 -6.78 18.32
C THR A 322 24.48 -5.56 18.99
N ARG A 323 25.23 -4.45 19.01
CA ARG A 323 24.81 -3.22 19.69
C ARG A 323 24.11 -2.28 18.71
N GLY A 324 22.96 -1.76 19.10
CA GLY A 324 22.26 -0.67 18.42
C GLY A 324 22.27 0.61 19.26
N VAL A 325 22.10 1.76 18.59
CA VAL A 325 21.91 3.06 19.26
C VAL A 325 20.43 3.39 19.29
N PHE A 326 19.87 3.48 20.49
CA PHE A 326 18.47 3.81 20.74
C PHE A 326 18.40 5.22 21.30
N VAL A 327 17.81 6.15 20.54
CA VAL A 327 17.78 7.58 20.85
C VAL A 327 16.35 7.96 21.24
N LYS A 328 16.19 8.80 22.26
CA LYS A 328 14.88 9.35 22.61
C LYS A 328 14.46 10.39 21.56
N ASP A 329 13.18 10.43 21.25
CA ASP A 329 12.59 11.36 20.29
C ASP A 329 12.89 12.83 20.67
N THR A 330 12.83 13.15 21.97
CA THR A 330 13.18 14.47 22.50
C THR A 330 14.65 14.82 22.31
N ASP A 331 15.54 13.84 22.41
CA ASP A 331 16.98 14.07 22.20
C ASP A 331 17.23 14.35 20.72
N VAL A 332 16.61 13.59 19.80
CA VAL A 332 16.69 13.85 18.35
C VAL A 332 16.23 15.27 18.02
N ALA A 333 15.10 15.71 18.59
CA ALA A 333 14.60 17.07 18.42
C ALA A 333 15.59 18.12 18.95
N ALA A 334 16.09 17.95 20.17
CA ALA A 334 17.05 18.87 20.79
C ALA A 334 18.35 18.98 19.98
N PHE A 335 18.92 17.84 19.57
CA PHE A 335 20.12 17.83 18.72
C PHE A 335 19.88 18.46 17.35
N THR A 336 18.70 18.27 16.77
CA THR A 336 18.33 18.89 15.49
C THR A 336 18.30 20.42 15.61
N ILE A 337 17.66 20.95 16.67
CA ILE A 337 17.62 22.40 16.92
C ILE A 337 19.02 22.96 17.20
N ASN A 338 19.79 22.30 18.07
CA ASN A 338 21.15 22.73 18.39
C ASN A 338 22.09 22.73 17.17
N ALA A 339 21.79 21.91 16.16
CA ALA A 339 22.59 21.84 14.94
C ALA A 339 22.22 22.92 13.91
N LEU A 340 21.13 23.68 14.07
CA LEU A 340 20.73 24.70 13.10
C LEU A 340 21.76 25.83 12.99
N ASP A 341 22.24 26.31 14.13
CA ASP A 341 23.13 27.48 14.22
C ASP A 341 24.57 27.12 14.62
N ASP A 342 24.89 25.82 14.77
CA ASP A 342 26.24 25.38 15.08
C ASP A 342 27.09 25.27 13.79
N PRO A 343 28.07 26.18 13.57
CA PRO A 343 28.86 26.20 12.34
C PRO A 343 29.68 24.92 12.15
N ARG A 344 29.92 24.13 13.20
CA ARG A 344 30.64 22.85 13.11
C ARG A 344 29.84 21.77 12.37
N THR A 345 28.52 21.94 12.28
CA THR A 345 27.61 20.98 11.66
C THR A 345 27.33 21.29 10.19
N LEU A 346 27.71 22.49 9.73
CA LEU A 346 27.52 22.96 8.37
C LEU A 346 28.19 22.02 7.36
N ASN A 347 27.39 21.55 6.40
CA ASN A 347 27.75 20.57 5.37
C ASN A 347 28.23 19.22 5.93
N LYS A 348 27.75 18.82 7.12
CA LYS A 348 28.12 17.55 7.78
C LYS A 348 26.95 16.57 7.91
N LEU A 349 27.32 15.31 8.14
CA LEU A 349 26.45 14.24 8.63
C LEU A 349 26.67 14.12 10.15
N LEU A 350 25.62 14.37 10.93
CA LEU A 350 25.65 14.26 12.38
C LEU A 350 25.03 12.93 12.79
N HIS A 351 25.86 11.99 13.26
CA HIS A 351 25.41 10.72 13.81
C HIS A 351 25.10 10.89 15.31
N LEU A 352 23.83 10.71 15.69
CA LEU A 352 23.41 10.89 17.07
C LEU A 352 23.79 9.66 17.90
N ARG A 353 24.64 9.88 18.90
CA ARG A 353 25.03 8.87 19.90
C ARG A 353 25.13 9.50 21.29
N PRO A 354 23.99 9.81 21.92
CA PRO A 354 24.02 10.29 23.30
C PRO A 354 24.63 9.21 24.23
N PRO A 355 25.35 9.60 25.29
CA PRO A 355 25.85 8.66 26.29
C PRO A 355 24.72 7.78 26.84
N GLY A 356 25.02 6.49 27.05
CA GLY A 356 24.06 5.54 27.65
C GLY A 356 22.97 5.00 26.71
N CYS A 357 22.97 5.37 25.42
CA CYS A 357 21.95 4.96 24.44
C CYS A 357 22.33 3.70 23.63
N VAL A 358 23.42 3.02 23.95
CA VAL A 358 23.94 1.89 23.18
C VAL A 358 23.65 0.58 23.90
N HIS A 359 22.81 -0.25 23.30
CA HIS A 359 22.37 -1.52 23.92
C HIS A 359 22.33 -2.66 22.90
N SER A 360 22.57 -3.88 23.36
CA SER A 360 22.28 -5.09 22.62
C SER A 360 20.89 -5.63 22.99
N MET A 361 20.32 -6.52 22.17
CA MET A 361 19.02 -7.16 22.51
C MET A 361 19.12 -7.91 23.84
N ASN A 362 20.21 -8.65 24.07
CA ASN A 362 20.43 -9.34 25.35
C ASN A 362 20.43 -8.36 26.52
N LYS A 363 21.06 -7.18 26.38
CA LYS A 363 21.09 -6.19 27.46
C LYS A 363 19.72 -5.56 27.72
N LEU A 364 18.94 -5.29 26.67
CA LEU A 364 17.57 -4.79 26.81
C LEU A 364 16.67 -5.81 27.52
N VAL A 365 16.79 -7.09 27.16
CA VAL A 365 16.05 -8.19 27.76
C VAL A 365 16.44 -8.38 29.22
N GLU A 366 17.73 -8.38 29.56
CA GLU A 366 18.19 -8.43 30.96
C GLU A 366 17.60 -7.29 31.80
N THR A 367 17.62 -6.07 31.25
CA THR A 367 17.05 -4.89 31.92
C THR A 367 15.56 -5.07 32.16
N TRP A 368 14.84 -5.65 31.22
CA TRP A 368 13.42 -5.93 31.34
C TRP A 368 13.12 -7.06 32.34
N GLU A 369 13.84 -8.18 32.27
CA GLU A 369 13.74 -9.30 33.22
C GLU A 369 13.95 -8.83 34.67
N SER A 370 14.92 -7.94 34.91
CA SER A 370 15.14 -7.31 36.20
C SER A 370 13.95 -6.44 36.65
N LYS A 371 13.32 -5.70 35.74
CA LYS A 371 12.15 -4.86 36.05
C LYS A 371 10.91 -5.67 36.41
N ILE A 372 10.69 -6.81 35.76
CA ILE A 372 9.52 -7.66 36.01
C ILE A 372 9.79 -8.78 37.02
N ALA A 373 11.01 -8.88 37.54
CA ALA A 373 11.48 -9.94 38.43
C ALA A 373 11.18 -11.36 37.90
N LYS A 374 11.25 -11.55 36.58
CA LYS A 374 10.93 -12.81 35.89
C LYS A 374 11.88 -13.03 34.71
N LYS A 375 12.38 -14.26 34.57
CA LYS A 375 13.14 -14.70 33.40
C LYS A 375 12.21 -15.01 32.24
N LEU A 376 12.58 -14.54 31.05
CA LEU A 376 11.83 -14.79 29.83
C LEU A 376 12.46 -15.94 29.04
N GLU A 377 11.62 -16.73 28.39
CA GLU A 377 12.09 -17.71 27.40
C GLU A 377 12.63 -16.97 26.18
N ARG A 378 13.89 -17.25 25.81
CA ARG A 378 14.59 -16.59 24.70
C ARG A 378 14.68 -17.56 23.52
N ILE A 379 14.00 -17.24 22.43
CA ILE A 379 14.02 -18.01 21.18
C ILE A 379 14.99 -17.34 20.23
N TYR A 380 16.13 -17.99 19.98
CA TYR A 380 17.14 -17.44 19.07
C TYR A 380 16.77 -17.77 17.62
N VAL A 381 16.86 -16.77 16.75
CA VAL A 381 16.76 -16.92 15.29
C VAL A 381 18.14 -16.62 14.70
N PRO A 382 18.88 -17.66 14.26
CA PRO A 382 20.22 -17.51 13.70
C PRO A 382 20.27 -16.63 12.44
N ALA A 383 21.45 -16.13 12.13
CA ALA A 383 21.69 -15.31 10.95
C ALA A 383 21.29 -16.02 9.65
N GLU A 384 21.58 -17.32 9.55
CA GLU A 384 21.30 -18.17 8.40
C GLU A 384 19.78 -18.32 8.19
N GLU A 385 19.02 -18.47 9.28
CA GLU A 385 17.56 -18.55 9.24
C GLU A 385 16.94 -17.21 8.80
N LEU A 386 17.48 -16.08 9.27
CA LEU A 386 17.06 -14.76 8.80
C LEU A 386 17.34 -14.58 7.30
N VAL A 387 18.53 -14.97 6.83
CA VAL A 387 18.88 -14.91 5.39
C VAL A 387 17.92 -15.77 4.57
N LYS A 388 17.58 -16.96 5.05
CA LYS A 388 16.59 -17.83 4.40
C LYS A 388 15.22 -17.14 4.30
N LYS A 389 14.71 -16.59 5.41
CA LYS A 389 13.44 -15.83 5.43
C LYS A 389 13.45 -14.65 4.48
N ILE A 390 14.57 -13.91 4.39
CA ILE A 390 14.73 -12.79 3.46
C ILE A 390 14.63 -13.24 1.99
N LYS A 391 15.24 -14.39 1.65
CA LYS A 391 15.24 -14.93 0.29
C LYS A 391 13.92 -15.57 -0.13
N GLU A 392 13.25 -16.25 0.80
CA GLU A 392 12.00 -16.98 0.53
C GLU A 392 10.76 -16.07 0.58
N THR A 393 10.87 -14.90 1.21
CA THR A 393 9.78 -13.93 1.30
C THR A 393 10.02 -12.82 0.27
N PRO A 394 9.08 -12.53 -0.64
CA PRO A 394 9.23 -11.41 -1.56
C PRO A 394 9.14 -10.06 -0.81
N PHE A 395 9.66 -9.01 -1.45
CA PHE A 395 9.46 -7.64 -0.98
C PHE A 395 8.03 -7.18 -1.37
N PRO A 396 7.32 -6.39 -0.53
CA PRO A 396 7.76 -5.72 0.71
C PRO A 396 7.63 -6.54 2.00
N GLU A 397 7.15 -7.77 1.93
CA GLU A 397 6.88 -8.60 3.11
C GLU A 397 8.17 -8.97 3.86
N ASN A 398 9.32 -9.05 3.16
CA ASN A 398 10.61 -9.33 3.78
C ASN A 398 11.34 -8.11 4.39
N LYS A 399 10.78 -6.89 4.27
CA LYS A 399 11.44 -5.63 4.67
C LYS A 399 11.90 -5.65 6.14
N GLU A 400 11.11 -6.27 7.01
CA GLU A 400 11.36 -6.30 8.46
C GLU A 400 12.53 -7.22 8.79
N PHE A 401 12.63 -8.36 8.09
CA PHE A 401 13.77 -9.27 8.22
C PHE A 401 15.06 -8.62 7.70
N ILE A 402 15.00 -7.87 6.60
CA ILE A 402 16.15 -7.12 6.06
C ILE A 402 16.64 -6.10 7.09
N PHE A 403 15.73 -5.32 7.67
CA PHE A 403 16.07 -4.33 8.71
C PHE A 403 16.68 -4.98 9.94
N ILE A 404 16.07 -6.05 10.45
CA ILE A 404 16.57 -6.82 11.61
C ILE A 404 17.96 -7.38 11.32
N PHE A 405 18.16 -7.96 10.15
CA PHE A 405 19.44 -8.55 9.76
C PHE A 405 20.54 -7.49 9.67
N SER A 406 20.28 -6.37 8.99
CA SER A 406 21.20 -5.23 8.93
C SER A 406 21.54 -4.68 10.33
N ALA A 407 20.51 -4.47 11.16
CA ALA A 407 20.63 -3.88 12.48
C ALA A 407 21.31 -4.77 13.53
N PHE A 408 20.78 -5.98 13.72
CA PHE A 408 21.05 -6.83 14.88
C PHE A 408 21.92 -8.04 14.53
N VAL A 409 22.21 -8.28 13.25
CA VAL A 409 23.16 -9.31 12.81
C VAL A 409 24.43 -8.69 12.22
N LYS A 410 24.30 -7.77 11.26
CA LYS A 410 25.45 -7.11 10.62
C LYS A 410 25.99 -5.93 11.41
N GLY A 411 25.16 -5.35 12.29
CA GLY A 411 25.56 -4.22 13.13
C GLY A 411 25.67 -2.93 12.35
N ASP A 412 24.94 -2.78 11.23
CA ASP A 412 25.08 -1.64 10.32
C ASP A 412 24.70 -0.31 10.96
N GLN A 413 23.92 -0.38 12.04
CA GLN A 413 23.48 0.76 12.86
C GLN A 413 24.54 1.17 13.90
N SER A 414 25.70 0.49 13.88
CA SER A 414 26.87 0.76 14.71
C SER A 414 28.13 1.03 13.87
N TYR A 415 28.01 1.16 12.55
CA TYR A 415 29.12 1.67 11.74
C TYR A 415 29.42 3.11 12.16
N PHE A 416 30.67 3.32 12.56
CA PHE A 416 31.25 4.60 12.92
C PHE A 416 32.31 4.95 11.88
#